data_AF-A0A1E4ICV8-F1
#
_entry.id   AF-A0A1E4ICV8-F1
#
_cell.length_a   1.000
_cell.length_b   1.000
_cell.length_c   1.000
_cell.angle_alpha   90.00
_cell.angle_beta   90.00
_cell.angle_gamma   90.00
#
_symmetry.space_group_name_H-M   'P 1'
#
loop_
_entity.id
_entity.type
_entity.pdbx_description
1 polymer ?
#
loop_
_entity_poly.entity_id
_entity_poly.type
_entity_poly.pdbx_seq_one_letter_code
_entity_poly.pdbx_strand_id
1 'polypeptide(L)' 'MLRQARDDAGFGWVTSHVFRKTSLTVLDEAGLSPRAVADVADHADPSMTQRVYMGRGIASDAAAEALEDLLQSPT' A
#
# COMPACT_ATOMS: atom_id res chain seq x y z
N MET A 1 25.36 9.91 1.24
CA MET A 1 24.86 8.52 1.40
C MET A 1 23.42 8.58 1.92
N LEU A 2 22.54 7.65 1.54
CA LEU A 2 21.08 7.66 1.80
C LEU A 2 20.66 8.00 3.25
N ARG A 3 21.43 7.57 4.26
CA ARG A 3 21.20 7.89 5.67
C ARG A 3 21.22 9.41 5.93
N GLN A 4 22.27 10.10 5.48
CA GLN A 4 22.40 11.54 5.64
C GLN A 4 21.25 12.29 4.94
N ALA A 5 20.94 11.91 3.70
CA ALA A 5 19.87 12.55 2.93
C ALA A 5 18.50 12.43 3.62
N ARG A 6 18.22 11.28 4.23
CA ARG A 6 17.00 11.04 4.98
C ARG A 6 16.98 11.84 6.30
N ASP A 7 18.11 11.91 7.00
CA ASP A 7 18.22 12.68 8.25
C ASP A 7 18.05 14.19 7.97
N ASP A 8 18.67 14.70 6.91
CA ASP A 8 18.55 16.11 6.45
C ASP A 8 17.11 16.46 6.02
N ALA A 9 16.39 15.50 5.44
CA ALA A 9 14.99 15.65 5.05
C ALA A 9 13.99 15.49 6.22
N GLY A 10 14.46 15.35 7.46
CA GLY A 10 13.60 15.17 8.64
C GLY A 10 13.01 13.76 8.80
N PHE A 11 13.43 12.80 7.97
CA PHE A 11 12.95 11.42 7.97
C PHE A 11 13.88 10.46 8.72
N GLY A 12 14.71 10.93 9.64
CA GLY A 12 15.78 10.11 10.26
C GLY A 12 15.31 8.81 10.94
N TRP A 13 14.03 8.72 11.26
CA TRP A 13 13.35 7.53 11.78
C TRP A 13 13.05 6.45 10.72
N VAL A 14 13.00 6.80 9.44
CA VAL A 14 12.61 5.88 8.34
C VAL A 14 13.71 4.86 8.08
N THR A 15 13.54 3.63 8.54
CA THR A 15 14.46 2.53 8.19
C THR A 15 14.23 2.05 6.76
N SER A 16 15.17 1.27 6.19
CA SER A 16 14.95 0.59 4.90
C SER A 16 13.69 -0.27 4.91
N HIS A 17 13.34 -0.85 6.07
CA HIS A 17 12.12 -1.65 6.21
C HIS A 17 10.86 -0.79 6.12
N VAL A 18 10.84 0.40 6.73
CA VAL A 18 9.73 1.37 6.60
C VAL A 18 9.62 1.83 5.15
N PHE A 19 10.73 2.23 4.54
CA PHE A 19 10.74 2.67 3.14
C PHE A 19 10.18 1.60 2.20
N ARG A 20 10.58 0.32 2.39
CA ARG A 20 10.05 -0.80 1.62
C ARG A 20 8.54 -0.94 1.76
N LYS A 21 7.97 -0.81 2.96
CA LYS A 21 6.51 -0.85 3.17
C LYS A 21 5.80 0.30 2.44
N THR A 22 6.34 1.51 2.56
CA THR A 22 5.79 2.69 1.89
C THR A 22 5.77 2.50 0.37
N SER A 23 6.88 2.05 -0.23
CA SER A 23 6.92 1.82 -1.68
C SER A 23 5.92 0.74 -2.13
N LEU A 24 5.77 -0.35 -1.38
CA LEU A 24 4.81 -1.41 -1.72
C LEU A 24 3.35 -0.94 -1.56
N THR A 25 3.08 -0.04 -0.61
CA THR A 25 1.75 0.59 -0.46
C THR A 25 1.45 1.51 -1.64
N VAL A 26 2.42 2.33 -2.07
CA VAL A 26 2.25 3.21 -3.25
C VAL A 26 1.96 2.42 -4.53
N LEU A 27 2.58 1.25 -4.70
CA LEU A 27 2.31 0.38 -5.85
C LEU A 27 0.89 -0.21 -5.80
N ASP A 28 0.41 -0.58 -4.62
CA ASP A 28 -0.97 -1.04 -4.41
C ASP A 28 -1.98 0.07 -4.73
N GLU A 29 -1.74 1.28 -4.21
CA GLU A 29 -2.56 2.47 -4.46
C GLU A 29 -2.57 2.88 -5.94
N ALA A 30 -1.50 2.59 -6.68
CA ALA A 30 -1.45 2.76 -8.13
C ALA A 30 -2.25 1.71 -8.91
N GLY A 31 -2.92 0.77 -8.24
CA GLY A 31 -3.80 -0.23 -8.83
C GLY A 31 -3.09 -1.46 -9.38
N LEU A 32 -1.83 -1.71 -9.00
CA LEU A 32 -1.16 -2.95 -9.37
C LEU A 32 -1.80 -4.14 -8.66
N SER A 33 -1.83 -5.29 -9.34
CA SER A 33 -2.31 -6.51 -8.69
C SER A 33 -1.43 -6.89 -7.48
N PRO A 34 -1.99 -7.52 -6.44
CA PRO A 34 -1.21 -7.98 -5.30
C PRO A 34 -0.03 -8.89 -5.66
N ARG A 35 -0.17 -9.68 -6.74
CA ARG A 35 0.91 -10.52 -7.26
C ARG A 35 2.06 -9.68 -7.81
N ALA A 36 1.76 -8.68 -8.64
CA ALA A 36 2.79 -7.80 -9.21
C ALA A 36 3.56 -7.04 -8.11
N VAL A 37 2.87 -6.59 -7.06
CA VAL A 37 3.53 -5.94 -5.92
C VAL A 37 4.38 -6.94 -5.12
N ALA A 38 3.91 -8.17 -4.96
CA ALA A 38 4.69 -9.24 -4.32
C ALA A 38 5.93 -9.63 -5.11
N ASP A 39 5.88 -9.60 -6.44
CA ASP A 39 7.03 -9.86 -7.31
C ASP A 39 8.13 -8.79 -7.13
N VAL A 40 7.76 -7.51 -7.00
CA VAL A 40 8.71 -6.43 -6.62
C VAL A 40 9.33 -6.67 -5.25
N ALA A 41 8.54 -7.24 -4.33
CA ALA A 41 9.00 -7.59 -3.01
C ALA A 41 9.79 -8.92 -2.97
N ASP A 42 9.85 -9.69 -4.06
CA ASP A 42 10.39 -11.06 -4.03
C ASP A 42 9.72 -11.91 -2.93
N HIS A 43 8.39 -11.80 -2.79
CA HIS A 43 7.60 -12.60 -1.86
C HIS A 43 6.84 -13.69 -2.61
N ALA A 44 7.05 -14.95 -2.21
CA ALA A 44 6.36 -16.09 -2.81
C ALA A 44 4.84 -16.09 -2.57
N ASP A 45 4.38 -15.51 -1.46
CA ASP A 45 2.96 -15.42 -1.10
C ASP A 45 2.48 -13.95 -1.16
N PRO A 46 1.62 -13.58 -2.12
CA PRO A 46 1.04 -12.25 -2.21
C PRO A 46 0.22 -11.82 -0.98
N SER A 47 -0.32 -12.77 -0.21
CA SER A 47 -1.07 -12.46 1.01
C SER A 47 -0.17 -11.88 2.11
N MET A 48 1.11 -12.32 2.16
CA MET A 48 2.10 -11.79 3.09
C MET A 48 2.42 -10.31 2.80
N THR A 49 2.53 -9.95 1.52
CA THR A 49 2.77 -8.56 1.11
C THR A 49 1.62 -7.66 1.54
N GLN A 50 0.38 -8.04 1.23
CA GLN A 50 -0.81 -7.28 1.61
C GLN A 50 -0.95 -7.13 3.14
N ARG A 51 -0.72 -8.21 3.89
CA ARG A 51 -0.95 -8.19 5.34
C ARG A 51 0.15 -7.46 6.12
N VAL A 52 1.41 -7.60 5.71
CA VAL A 52 2.57 -7.14 6.52
C VAL A 52 3.21 -5.87 5.95
N TYR A 53 3.18 -5.71 4.63
CA TYR A 53 3.94 -4.67 3.94
C TYR A 53 3.11 -3.53 3.36
N MET A 54 1.80 -3.70 3.19
CA MET A 54 0.91 -2.64 2.73
C MET A 54 0.17 -1.98 3.90
N GLY A 55 -0.10 -0.67 3.77
CA GLY A 55 -0.97 0.07 4.66
C GLY A 55 -2.40 -0.48 4.68
N ARG A 56 -3.14 -0.26 5.77
CA ARG A 56 -4.55 -0.65 5.91
C ARG A 56 -5.37 0.49 6.53
N GLY A 57 -6.68 0.44 6.35
CA GLY A 57 -7.62 1.32 7.05
C GLY A 57 -7.84 2.67 6.38
N ILE A 58 -7.51 2.80 5.09
CA ILE A 58 -7.85 3.99 4.30
C ILE A 58 -9.33 3.85 3.90
N ALA A 59 -10.13 4.86 4.23
CA ALA A 59 -11.51 4.95 3.77
C ALA A 59 -11.51 5.06 2.24
N SER A 60 -12.35 4.27 1.57
CA SER A 60 -12.46 4.27 0.11
C SER A 60 -13.79 4.87 -0.30
N ASP A 61 -13.72 6.05 -0.91
CA ASP A 61 -14.91 6.72 -1.47
C ASP A 61 -15.58 5.83 -2.54
N ALA A 62 -14.78 5.13 -3.35
CA ALA A 62 -15.29 4.16 -4.32
C ALA A 62 -16.02 2.99 -3.66
N ALA A 63 -15.56 2.51 -2.50
CA ALA A 63 -16.27 1.48 -1.75
C ALA A 63 -17.59 2.01 -1.16
N ALA A 64 -17.63 3.27 -0.72
CA ALA A 64 -18.85 3.91 -0.26
C ALA A 64 -19.87 4.07 -1.41
N GLU A 65 -19.43 4.57 -2.56
CA GLU A 65 -20.26 4.75 -3.76
C GLU A 65 -20.84 3.41 -4.24
N ALA A 66 -20.02 2.35 -4.32
CA ALA A 66 -20.48 1.02 -4.71
C ALA A 66 -21.56 0.46 -3.76
N LEU A 67 -21.51 0.79 -2.48
CA LEU A 67 -22.54 0.41 -1.51
C LEU A 67 -23.81 1.25 -1.68
N GLU A 68 -23.69 2.54 -1.95
CA GLU A 68 -24.83 3.43 -2.22
C GLU A 68 -25.60 2.98 -3.47
N ASP A 69 -24.90 2.65 -4.56
CA ASP A 69 -25.50 2.14 -5.80
C ASP A 69 -26.30 0.85 -5.57
N LEU A 70 -25.74 -0.08 -4.79
CA LEU A 70 -26.42 -1.32 -4.40
C LEU A 70 -27.74 -1.01 -3.65
N LEU A 71 -27.72 -0.03 -2.76
CA LEU A 71 -28.88 0.34 -1.94
C LEU A 71 -29.95 1.11 -2.74
N GLN A 72 -29.56 1.79 -3.82
CA GLN A 72 -30.45 2.58 -4.67
C GLN A 72 -31.05 1.78 -5.84
N SER A 73 -30.52 0.58 -6.13
CA SER A 73 -31.01 -0.28 -7.21
C SER A 73 -32.30 -1.03 -6.78
N PRO A 74 -33.44 -0.87 -7.48
CA PRO A 74 -34.63 -1.68 -7.21
C PRO A 74 -34.39 -3.12 -7.66
N THR A 75 -34.71 -4.06 -6.77
CA THR A 75 -34.61 -5.52 -7.01
C THR A 75 -35.50 -6.01 -8.15
#